data_AF-A0A2E3TXJ2-F1
#
_entry.id   AF-A0A2E3TXJ2-F1
#
_cell.length_a   1.000
_cell.length_b   1.000
_cell.length_c   1.000
_cell.angle_alpha   90.00
_cell.angle_beta   90.00
_cell.angle_gamma   90.00
#
_symmetry.space_group_name_H-M   'P 1'
#
loop_
_entity.id
_entity.type
_entity.pdbx_description
1 polymer ?
#
loop_
_entity_poly.entity_id
_entity_poly.type
_entity_poly.pdbx_seq_one_letter_code
_entity_poly.pdbx_strand_id
1 'polypeptide(L)' 'MKNSKSIKEDKKYIWHPFTQHKISNDPIKIVSGKMTKLKDDKGKYYLDLISSWWVNTHGHSHPYIAKA' A
#
# COMPACT_ATOMS: atom_id res chain seq x y z
N MET A 1 1.82 -14.97 -7.13
CA MET A 1 2.89 -14.48 -6.23
C MET A 1 2.78 -15.26 -4.92
N LYS A 2 3.72 -16.18 -4.63
CA LYS A 2 3.58 -17.15 -3.53
C LYS A 2 4.00 -16.64 -2.14
N ASN A 3 4.50 -15.40 -2.01
CA ASN A 3 5.09 -14.87 -0.76
C ASN A 3 4.39 -13.62 -0.20
N SER A 4 3.08 -13.45 -0.42
CA SER A 4 2.38 -12.31 0.20
C SER A 4 2.06 -12.65 1.65
N LYS A 5 2.66 -11.94 2.63
CA LYS A 5 2.31 -12.10 4.05
C LYS A 5 0.81 -11.89 4.26
N SER A 6 0.22 -12.73 5.10
CA SER A 6 -1.20 -12.65 5.45
C SER A 6 -1.46 -11.48 6.41
N ILE A 7 -2.70 -10.98 6.46
CA ILE A 7 -3.11 -9.98 7.47
C ILE A 7 -2.86 -10.48 8.89
N LYS A 8 -2.96 -11.80 9.12
CA LYS A 8 -2.67 -12.43 10.41
C LYS A 8 -1.21 -12.27 10.82
N GLU A 9 -0.27 -12.39 9.88
CA GLU A 9 1.15 -12.18 10.16
C GLU A 9 1.49 -10.70 10.32
N ASP A 10 0.86 -9.84 9.54
CA ASP A 10 0.98 -8.38 9.68
C ASP A 10 0.61 -7.94 11.11
N LYS A 11 -0.58 -8.32 11.59
CA LYS A 11 -1.02 -8.05 12.97
C LYS A 11 -0.10 -8.61 14.05
N LYS A 12 0.59 -9.73 13.78
CA LYS A 12 1.45 -10.38 14.77
C LYS A 12 2.80 -9.70 14.89
N TYR A 13 3.31 -9.10 13.82
CA TYR A 13 4.72 -8.70 13.73
C TYR A 13 4.95 -7.24 13.34
N ILE A 14 3.94 -6.51 12.84
CA ILE A 14 4.11 -5.16 12.28
C ILE A 14 3.38 -4.13 13.15
N TRP A 15 4.13 -3.11 13.59
CA TRP A 15 3.55 -1.93 14.23
C TRP A 15 3.30 -0.85 13.16
N HIS A 16 2.03 -0.56 12.90
CA HIS A 16 1.56 0.49 12.00
C HIS A 16 1.60 1.88 12.67
N PRO A 17 2.06 2.91 11.95
CA PRO A 17 2.10 4.27 12.47
C PRO A 17 0.68 4.80 12.70
N PHE A 18 0.51 5.59 13.76
CA PHE A 18 -0.76 6.27 14.11
C PHE A 18 -2.01 5.36 14.12
N THR A 19 -1.83 4.07 14.42
CA THR A 19 -2.91 3.06 14.41
C THR A 19 -3.10 2.46 15.80
N GLN A 20 -4.35 2.33 16.26
CA GLN A 20 -4.66 1.62 17.50
C GLN A 20 -4.83 0.13 17.24
N HIS A 21 -3.74 -0.62 17.42
CA HIS A 21 -3.61 -2.03 17.08
C HIS A 21 -4.66 -2.97 17.68
N LYS A 22 -5.28 -2.61 18.81
CA LYS A 22 -6.31 -3.46 19.45
C LYS A 22 -7.69 -3.37 18.78
N ILE A 23 -8.04 -2.23 18.20
CA ILE A 23 -9.43 -1.95 17.76
C ILE A 23 -9.54 -1.47 16.32
N SER A 24 -8.43 -1.04 15.70
CA SER A 24 -8.44 -0.62 14.30
C SER A 24 -8.77 -1.80 13.38
N ASN A 25 -9.48 -1.49 12.30
CA ASN A 25 -9.75 -2.44 11.23
C ASN A 25 -8.46 -2.92 10.58
N ASP A 26 -8.57 -4.06 9.89
CA ASP A 26 -7.45 -4.61 9.11
C ASP A 26 -6.99 -3.61 8.04
N PRO A 27 -5.67 -3.46 7.84
CA PRO A 27 -5.16 -2.60 6.79
C PRO A 27 -5.53 -3.14 5.41
N ILE A 28 -5.74 -2.24 4.45
CA ILE A 28 -5.91 -2.62 3.05
C ILE A 28 -4.55 -3.03 2.50
N LYS A 29 -4.44 -4.28 2.04
CA LYS A 29 -3.19 -4.81 1.52
C LYS A 29 -2.98 -4.37 0.07
N ILE A 30 -2.22 -3.29 -0.12
CA ILE A 30 -1.80 -2.80 -1.43
C ILE A 30 -0.67 -3.69 -1.98
N VAL A 31 -0.83 -4.20 -3.21
CA VAL A 31 0.14 -5.12 -3.85
C VAL A 31 0.87 -4.49 -5.04
N SER A 32 0.38 -3.39 -5.58
CA SER A 32 1.08 -2.63 -6.63
C SER A 32 0.56 -1.19 -6.74
N GLY A 33 1.39 -0.30 -7.27
CA GLY A 33 1.01 1.06 -7.64
C GLY A 33 1.50 1.43 -9.04
N LYS A 34 0.70 2.19 -9.79
CA LYS A 34 1.03 2.72 -11.13
C LYS A 34 0.41 4.10 -11.33
N MET A 35 1.25 5.08 -11.64
CA MET A 35 0.86 6.49 -11.73
C MET A 35 0.08 6.91 -10.48
N THR A 36 -1.15 7.39 -10.62
CA THR A 36 -2.02 7.82 -9.51
C THR A 36 -2.85 6.69 -8.90
N LYS A 37 -2.62 5.42 -9.27
CA LYS A 37 -3.46 4.29 -8.87
C LYS A 37 -2.72 3.30 -7.97
N LEU A 38 -3.42 2.80 -6.96
CA LEU A 38 -3.02 1.67 -6.13
C LEU A 38 -3.94 0.48 -6.41
N LYS A 39 -3.42 -0.75 -6.30
CA LYS A 39 -4.19 -2.00 -6.47
C LYS A 39 -4.04 -2.85 -5.21
N ASP A 40 -5.15 -3.34 -4.68
CA ASP A 40 -5.14 -4.28 -3.56
C ASP A 40 -4.94 -5.75 -4.00
N ASP A 41 -4.81 -6.63 -3.02
CA ASP A 41 -4.64 -8.07 -3.22
C ASP A 41 -5.90 -8.78 -3.77
N LYS A 42 -7.05 -8.11 -3.77
CA LYS A 42 -8.31 -8.56 -4.38
C LYS A 42 -8.50 -8.05 -5.82
N GLY A 43 -7.58 -7.22 -6.31
CA GLY A 43 -7.60 -6.66 -7.65
C GLY A 43 -8.38 -5.35 -7.80
N LYS A 44 -8.90 -4.78 -6.71
CA LYS A 44 -9.57 -3.48 -6.72
C LYS A 44 -8.55 -2.36 -6.86
N TYR A 45 -8.91 -1.34 -7.63
CA TYR A 45 -8.11 -0.13 -7.82
C TYR A 45 -8.63 1.03 -6.97
N TYR A 46 -7.68 1.85 -6.51
CA TYR A 46 -7.90 3.07 -5.73
C TYR A 46 -7.13 4.21 -6.39
N LEU A 47 -7.70 5.42 -6.38
CA LEU A 47 -6.93 6.63 -6.69
C LEU A 47 -6.19 7.08 -5.42
N ASP A 48 -4.89 7.35 -5.54
CA ASP A 48 -4.08 7.90 -4.46
C ASP A 48 -4.27 9.42 -4.41
N LEU A 49 -5.25 9.84 -3.61
CA LEU A 49 -5.66 11.25 -3.49
C LEU A 49 -4.85 12.03 -2.45
N ILE A 50 -3.88 11.39 -1.79
CA ILE A 50 -3.04 12.01 -0.75
C ILE A 50 -1.55 11.91 -1.06
N SER A 51 -1.20 11.50 -2.29
CA SER A 51 0.19 11.26 -2.70
C SER A 51 0.96 10.37 -1.72
N SER A 52 0.29 9.33 -1.20
CA SER A 52 0.84 8.35 -0.25
C SER A 52 1.65 9.02 0.87
N TRP A 53 0.98 9.85 1.67
CA TRP A 53 1.61 10.69 2.70
C TRP A 53 2.39 11.88 2.12
N TRP A 54 1.83 12.53 1.10
CA TRP A 54 2.33 13.80 0.53
C TRP A 54 3.71 13.72 -0.15
N VAL A 55 4.27 12.51 -0.32
CA VAL A 55 5.63 12.32 -0.86
C VAL A 55 5.65 11.89 -2.32
N ASN A 56 4.53 11.39 -2.86
CA ASN A 56 4.49 10.87 -4.22
C ASN A 56 4.05 11.93 -5.25
N THR A 57 5.01 12.71 -5.73
CA THR A 57 4.76 13.81 -6.69
C THR A 57 4.55 13.33 -8.12
N HIS A 58 5.34 12.36 -8.59
CA HIS A 58 5.33 11.91 -9.99
C HIS A 58 4.47 10.66 -10.24
N GLY A 59 3.86 10.12 -9.19
CA GLY A 59 3.08 8.90 -9.24
C GLY A 59 3.93 7.64 -9.06
N HIS A 60 3.26 6.57 -8.66
CA HIS A 60 3.85 5.27 -8.39
C HIS A 60 4.44 4.64 -9.65
N SER A 61 5.64 4.06 -9.54
CA SER A 61 6.30 3.33 -10.64
C SER A 61 6.42 4.14 -11.94
N HIS A 62 6.68 5.46 -11.84
CA HIS A 62 6.82 6.32 -13.01
C HIS A 62 7.95 5.80 -13.92
N PRO A 63 7.72 5.53 -15.23
CA PRO A 63 8.69 4.82 -16.08
C PRO A 63 10.05 5.48 -16.21
N TYR A 64 10.11 6.82 -16.19
CA TYR A 64 11.37 7.56 -16.22
C TYR A 64 12.17 7.38 -14.92
N ILE A 65 11.49 7.43 -13.76
CA ILE A 65 12.13 7.32 -12.44
C ILE A 65 12.51 5.87 -12.14
N ALA A 66 11.64 4.92 -12.50
CA ALA A 66 11.89 3.49 -12.28
C ALA A 66 13.03 2.92 -13.13
N LYS A 67 13.50 3.65 -14.14
CA LYS A 67 14.66 3.31 -14.97
C LYS A 67 15.96 4.00 -14.53
N ALA A 68 15.89 4.89 -13.54
CA ALA A 68 17.04 5.65 -13.05
C ALA A 68 17.98 4.80 -12.17
#